data_AF-A0AAW9IBK0-F1
#
_entry.id   AF-A0AAW9IBK0-F1
#
_cell.length_a   1.000
_cell.length_b   1.000
_cell.length_c   1.000
_cell.angle_alpha   90.00
_cell.angle_beta   90.00
_cell.angle_gamma   90.00
#
_symmetry.space_group_name_H-M   'P 1'
#
loop_
_entity.id
_entity.type
_entity.pdbx_description
1 polymer ?
#
loop_
_entity_poly.entity_id
_entity_poly.type
_entity_poly.pdbx_seq_one_letter_code
_entity_poly.pdbx_strand_id
1 'polypeptide(L)'
;ISVGIEQEQIKEDLTDVSLGIDLGLKDLAICSDGTVFKNINKSNVVMKIEKRLKRLQRQVSRKYEKNKKGKEYVKTKNIIKLEKQIQQVHR
;
A
#
# COMPACT_ATOMS: atom_id res chain seq x y z
N ILE A 1 0.00 -7.34 -18.53
CA ILE A 1 0.99 -8.37 -18.93
C ILE A 1 1.97 -8.45 -17.79
N SER A 2 2.01 -9.57 -17.07
CA SER A 2 3.05 -9.88 -16.08
C SER A 2 3.96 -10.94 -16.70
N VAL A 3 5.26 -10.76 -16.61
CA VAL A 3 6.26 -11.71 -17.10
C VAL A 3 7.03 -12.20 -15.87
N GLY A 4 7.09 -13.52 -15.68
CA GLY A 4 7.99 -14.14 -14.72
C GLY A 4 9.31 -14.48 -15.39
N ILE A 5 10.41 -14.25 -14.69
CA ILE A 5 11.74 -14.70 -15.12
C ILE A 5 12.31 -15.58 -14.02
N GLU A 6 12.99 -16.65 -14.42
CA GLU A 6 13.75 -17.47 -13.49
C GLU A 6 15.09 -16.78 -13.24
N GLN A 7 15.42 -16.59 -11.96
CA GLN A 7 16.68 -16.03 -11.53
C GLN A 7 17.39 -17.08 -10.67
N GLU A 8 18.63 -17.39 -11.03
CA GLU A 8 19.48 -18.25 -10.21
C GLU A 8 19.72 -17.59 -8.84
N GLN A 9 19.55 -18.36 -7.77
CA GLN A 9 19.85 -17.89 -6.42
C GLN A 9 21.36 -17.76 -6.23
N ILE A 10 21.83 -16.51 -6.12
CA ILE A 10 23.19 -16.22 -5.67
C ILE A 10 23.27 -16.60 -4.20
N LYS A 11 24.02 -17.65 -3.87
CA LYS A 11 24.34 -18.01 -2.49
C LYS A 11 25.54 -17.18 -2.06
N GLU A 12 25.33 -16.27 -1.11
CA GLU A 12 26.42 -15.57 -0.44
C GLU A 12 26.99 -16.44 0.68
N ASP A 13 28.31 -16.40 0.86
CA ASP A 13 28.98 -17.08 1.96
C ASP A 13 28.61 -16.43 3.29
N LEU A 14 28.18 -17.26 4.25
CA LEU A 14 27.84 -16.80 5.60
C LEU A 14 29.12 -16.55 6.41
N THR A 15 29.09 -15.54 7.27
CA THR A 15 30.26 -15.13 8.08
C THR A 15 30.34 -15.83 9.45
N ASP A 16 29.58 -16.90 9.69
CA ASP A 16 29.41 -17.59 10.98
C ASP A 16 29.00 -16.69 12.17
N VAL A 17 28.64 -15.43 11.90
CA VAL A 17 28.15 -14.47 12.91
C VAL A 17 26.66 -14.69 13.16
N SER A 18 26.27 -14.83 14.43
CA SER A 18 24.86 -14.85 14.84
C SER A 18 24.31 -13.43 14.94
N LEU A 19 23.24 -13.13 14.20
CA LEU A 19 22.53 -11.84 14.23
C LEU A 19 21.14 -12.01 14.85
N GLY A 20 20.85 -11.26 15.92
CA GLY A 20 19.50 -11.15 16.47
C GLY A 20 18.69 -10.10 15.72
N ILE A 21 17.46 -10.42 15.32
CA ILE A 21 16.54 -9.49 14.63
C ILE A 21 15.26 -9.40 15.45
N ASP A 22 14.88 -8.18 15.85
CA ASP A 22 13.60 -7.87 16.48
C ASP A 22 12.71 -7.10 15.49
N LEU A 23 11.46 -7.54 15.30
CA LEU A 23 10.52 -6.94 14.36
C LEU A 23 9.50 -6.06 15.09
N GLY A 24 9.35 -4.81 14.64
CA GLY A 24 8.59 -3.79 15.36
C GLY A 24 7.49 -3.09 14.55
N LEU A 25 6.61 -2.41 15.28
CA LEU A 25 5.58 -1.52 14.69
C LEU A 25 6.12 -0.10 14.46
N LYS A 26 7.06 0.36 15.28
CA LYS A 26 7.69 1.69 15.16
C LYS A 26 8.73 1.66 14.04
N ASP A 27 9.74 0.84 14.25
CA ASP A 27 10.80 0.52 13.30
C ASP A 27 10.55 -0.90 12.78
N LEU A 28 10.82 -1.16 11.51
CA LEU A 28 10.50 -2.45 10.87
C LEU A 28 11.30 -3.58 11.52
N ALA A 29 12.61 -3.39 11.66
CA ALA A 29 13.50 -4.33 12.30
C ALA A 29 14.64 -3.60 13.01
N ILE A 30 15.07 -4.13 14.15
CA ILE A 30 16.28 -3.72 14.87
C ILE A 30 17.17 -4.95 15.00
N CYS A 31 18.42 -4.80 14.60
CA CYS A 31 19.40 -5.89 14.66
C CYS A 31 20.35 -5.71 15.85
N SER A 32 20.89 -6.82 16.35
CA SER A 32 21.81 -6.83 17.49
C SER A 32 23.14 -6.11 17.22
N ASP A 33 23.48 -5.87 15.95
CA ASP A 33 24.62 -5.06 15.50
C ASP A 33 24.36 -3.54 15.57
N GLY A 34 23.16 -3.12 15.99
CA GLY A 34 22.73 -1.72 16.08
C GLY A 34 22.14 -1.16 14.79
N THR A 35 22.02 -1.95 13.72
CA THR A 35 21.34 -1.51 12.49
C THR A 35 19.82 -1.43 12.73
N VAL A 36 19.21 -0.37 12.18
CA VAL A 36 17.78 -0.10 12.34
C VAL A 36 17.13 0.08 10.98
N PHE A 37 16.19 -0.79 10.66
CA PHE A 37 15.39 -0.73 9.47
C PHE A 37 14.11 0.07 9.74
N LYS A 38 13.93 1.18 9.03
CA LYS A 38 12.75 2.05 9.19
C LYS A 38 11.52 1.41 8.57
N ASN A 39 10.35 1.69 9.16
CA ASN A 39 9.08 1.22 8.62
C ASN A 39 8.62 2.10 7.43
N ILE A 40 8.63 1.53 6.22
CA ILE A 40 8.21 2.22 4.98
C ILE A 40 6.76 2.73 5.04
N ASN A 41 5.87 2.03 5.75
CA ASN A 41 4.47 2.41 5.90
C ASN A 41 4.29 3.69 6.72
N LYS A 42 5.29 4.05 7.54
CA LYS A 42 5.30 5.31 8.30
C LYS A 42 5.97 6.47 7.57
N SER A 43 6.38 6.28 6.31
CA SER A 43 6.92 7.38 5.52
C SER A 43 5.83 8.41 5.18
N ASN A 44 6.22 9.69 5.11
CA ASN A 44 5.30 10.78 4.76
C ASN A 44 4.62 10.59 3.40
N VAL A 45 5.30 9.93 2.46
CA VAL A 45 4.77 9.64 1.12
C VAL A 45 3.66 8.60 1.20
N VAL A 46 3.92 7.44 1.83
CA VAL A 46 2.93 6.36 1.98
C VAL A 46 1.72 6.86 2.76
N MET A 47 1.91 7.53 3.90
CA MET A 47 0.80 8.08 4.67
C MET A 47 -0.06 9.10 3.88
N LYS A 48 0.55 9.91 3.01
CA LYS A 48 -0.20 10.86 2.15
C LYS A 48 -1.02 10.12 1.10
N ILE A 49 -0.46 9.09 0.48
CA ILE A 49 -1.12 8.24 -0.52
C ILE A 49 -2.32 7.53 0.12
N GLU A 50 -2.14 6.88 1.27
CA GLU A 50 -3.21 6.21 2.01
C GLU A 50 -4.34 7.17 2.41
N LYS A 51 -3.98 8.36 2.95
CA LYS A 51 -4.96 9.40 3.30
C LYS A 51 -5.75 9.86 2.08
N ARG A 52 -5.09 10.04 0.93
CA ARG A 52 -5.75 10.40 -0.34
C ARG A 52 -6.69 9.29 -0.80
N LEU A 53 -6.24 8.03 -0.79
CA LEU A 53 -7.05 6.87 -1.16
C LEU A 53 -8.33 6.80 -0.30
N LYS A 54 -8.18 6.89 1.02
CA LYS A 54 -9.30 6.88 1.98
C LYS A 54 -10.30 8.01 1.72
N ARG A 55 -9.83 9.21 1.36
CA ARG A 55 -10.70 10.36 1.02
C ARG A 55 -11.48 10.11 -0.26
N LEU A 56 -10.83 9.60 -1.31
CA LEU A 56 -11.48 9.29 -2.58
C LEU A 56 -12.53 8.18 -2.42
N GLN A 57 -12.19 7.09 -1.73
CA GLN A 57 -13.13 5.99 -1.45
C GLN A 57 -14.37 6.48 -0.69
N ARG A 58 -14.18 7.30 0.36
CA ARG A 58 -15.29 7.93 1.10
C ARG A 58 -16.15 8.83 0.21
N GLN A 59 -15.52 9.62 -0.67
CA GLN A 59 -16.24 10.51 -1.60
C GLN A 59 -17.09 9.71 -2.61
N VAL A 60 -16.54 8.62 -3.13
CA VAL A 60 -17.26 7.71 -4.05
C VAL A 60 -18.43 7.04 -3.35
N SER A 61 -18.21 6.45 -2.18
CA SER A 61 -19.26 5.81 -1.38
C SER A 61 -20.43 6.77 -1.10
N ARG A 62 -20.16 8.00 -0.62
CA ARG A 62 -21.21 9.02 -0.42
C ARG A 62 -21.98 9.35 -1.69
N LYS A 63 -21.31 9.37 -2.85
CA LYS A 63 -21.97 9.62 -4.13
C LYS A 63 -22.82 8.44 -4.58
N TYR A 64 -22.41 7.21 -4.30
CA TYR A 64 -23.24 6.03 -4.54
C TYR A 64 -24.52 6.09 -3.73
N GLU A 65 -24.42 6.32 -2.41
CA GLU A 65 -25.59 6.46 -1.55
C GLU A 65 -26.53 7.58 -2.02
N LYS A 66 -25.99 8.74 -2.41
CA LYS A 66 -26.80 9.85 -2.94
C LYS A 66 -27.49 9.54 -4.28
N ASN A 67 -26.89 8.70 -5.13
CA ASN A 67 -27.45 8.33 -6.44
C ASN A 67 -28.21 7.00 -6.41
N LYS A 68 -28.55 6.51 -5.21
CA LYS A 68 -29.37 5.33 -5.04
C LYS A 68 -30.81 5.63 -5.47
N LYS A 69 -31.35 4.81 -6.37
CA LYS A 69 -32.74 4.84 -6.81
C LYS A 69 -33.39 3.50 -6.44
N GLY A 70 -34.10 3.49 -5.30
CA GLY A 70 -34.66 2.27 -4.75
C GLY A 70 -33.57 1.25 -4.39
N LYS A 71 -33.56 0.12 -5.09
CA LYS A 71 -32.57 -0.98 -4.90
C LYS A 71 -31.32 -0.85 -5.77
N GLU A 72 -31.27 0.13 -6.66
CA GLU A 72 -30.21 0.26 -7.65
C GLU A 72 -29.35 1.51 -7.44
N TYR A 73 -28.09 1.44 -7.83
CA TYR A 73 -27.16 2.56 -7.79
C TYR A 73 -26.90 3.07 -9.20
N VAL A 74 -27.18 4.36 -9.45
CA VAL A 74 -26.93 4.97 -10.76
C VAL A 74 -25.53 5.59 -10.81
N LYS A 75 -24.65 5.06 -11.66
CA LYS A 75 -23.33 5.66 -11.89
C LYS A 75 -23.46 6.95 -12.71
N THR A 76 -22.88 8.03 -12.19
CA THR A 76 -22.74 9.30 -12.91
C THR A 76 -21.32 9.44 -13.48
N LYS A 77 -21.12 10.34 -14.45
CA LYS A 77 -19.78 10.68 -14.98
C LYS A 77 -18.78 11.04 -13.88
N ASN A 78 -19.25 11.70 -12.81
CA ASN A 78 -18.43 12.07 -11.66
C ASN A 78 -17.99 10.86 -10.82
N ILE A 79 -18.85 9.85 -10.66
CA ILE A 79 -18.50 8.60 -9.97
C ILE A 79 -17.42 7.87 -10.78
N ILE A 80 -17.60 7.74 -12.09
CA ILE A 80 -16.63 7.11 -13.00
C ILE A 80 -15.28 7.83 -12.94
N LYS A 81 -15.27 9.16 -12.94
CA LYS A 81 -14.05 9.96 -12.80
C LYS A 81 -13.31 9.66 -11.49
N LEU A 82 -14.04 9.57 -10.38
CA LEU A 82 -13.44 9.25 -9.08
C LEU A 82 -12.93 7.80 -9.00
N GLU A 83 -13.64 6.84 -9.60
CA GLU A 83 -13.17 5.45 -9.70
C GLU A 83 -11.83 5.38 -10.45
N LYS A 84 -11.70 6.10 -11.57
CA LYS A 84 -10.43 6.22 -12.29
C LYS A 84 -9.32 6.83 -11.43
N GLN A 85 -9.64 7.86 -10.64
CA GLN A 85 -8.66 8.46 -9.72
C GLN A 85 -8.22 7.48 -8.63
N ILE A 86 -9.12 6.64 -8.12
CA ILE A 86 -8.79 5.59 -7.14
C ILE A 86 -7.86 4.55 -7.79
N GLN A 87 -8.17 4.09 -9.01
CA GLN A 87 -7.33 3.14 -9.75
C GLN A 87 -5.91 3.68 -9.98
N GLN A 88 -5.77 4.98 -10.27
CA GLN A 88 -4.47 5.63 -10.42
C GLN A 88 -3.65 5.71 -9.13
N VAL A 89 -4.29 5.65 -7.96
CA VAL A 89 -3.59 5.62 -6.66
C VAL A 89 -3.07 4.21 -6.35
N HIS A 90 -3.67 3.18 -6.93
CA HIS A 90 -3.25 1.78 -6.79
C HIS A 90 -2.21 1.34 -7.84
N ARG A 91 -1.95 2.18 -8.85
CA ARG A 91 -1.01 1.90 -9.94
C ARG A 91 0.35 2.51 -9.64
#